data_AF-X1LIZ7-F1
#
_entry.id   AF-X1LIZ7-F1
#
_cell.length_a   1.000
_cell.length_b   1.000
_cell.length_c   1.000
_cell.angle_alpha   90.00
_cell.angle_beta   90.00
_cell.angle_gamma   90.00
#
_symmetry.space_group_name_H-M   'P 1'
#
loop_
_entity.id
_entity.type
_entity.pdbx_description
1 polymer ?
#
loop_
_entity_poly.entity_id
_entity_poly.type
_entity_poly.pdbx_seq_one_letter_code
_entity_poly.pdbx_strand_id
1 'polypeptide(L)'
;VSHYGNVVGSVIRYRDLLSYLPFKDWLRYPITAVFTCRGCTESCVICGGSAAAFRGYLNRKKVVFRPLQSVARDVKQIERFSNGPIFILGDIRQPGEDYAYELLRLLEKNGIKNQFILELLSPATKDFLNQVSRSCPNFCLEISPESHDPEIRKAAGRHYSNEDLERTLGDALNAGYLLILPSQYTAGERNSEHHYQGRRNQPMVFLK
;
A
#
# COMPACT_ATOMS: atom_id res chain seq x y z
N VAL A 1 8.26 -2.25 19.92
CA VAL A 1 9.54 -1.74 19.38
C VAL A 1 9.26 -0.43 18.65
N SER A 2 10.14 0.57 18.76
CA SER A 2 10.01 1.87 18.07
C SER A 2 10.87 1.84 16.81
N HIS A 3 10.30 1.44 15.67
CA HIS A 3 11.08 1.23 14.45
C HIS A 3 11.68 2.54 13.95
N TYR A 4 10.84 3.55 13.75
CA TYR A 4 11.27 4.84 13.22
C TYR A 4 12.10 5.64 14.22
N GLY A 5 11.73 5.60 15.51
CA GLY A 5 12.51 6.29 16.54
C GLY A 5 13.95 5.78 16.65
N ASN A 6 14.19 4.48 16.45
CA ASN A 6 15.54 3.90 16.48
C ASN A 6 16.37 4.33 15.26
N VAL A 7 15.76 4.40 14.07
CA VAL A 7 16.43 4.89 12.85
C VAL A 7 16.80 6.36 13.00
N VAL A 8 15.86 7.21 13.42
CA VAL A 8 16.11 8.65 13.66
C VAL A 8 17.18 8.83 14.74
N GLY A 9 17.13 8.07 15.83
CA GLY A 9 18.16 8.10 16.86
C GLY A 9 19.55 7.73 16.35
N SER A 10 19.63 6.80 15.40
CA SER A 10 20.90 6.41 14.76
C SER A 10 21.43 7.51 13.84
N VAL A 11 20.58 8.14 13.04
CA VAL A 11 20.94 9.31 12.22
C VAL A 11 21.54 10.42 13.09
N ILE A 12 20.91 10.73 14.23
CA ILE A 12 21.39 11.76 15.16
C ILE A 12 22.72 11.34 15.80
N ARG A 13 22.83 10.09 16.25
CA ARG A 13 24.02 9.56 16.93
C ARG A 13 25.25 9.57 16.04
N TYR A 14 25.09 9.11 14.79
CA TYR A 14 26.19 8.96 13.85
C TYR A 14 26.35 10.16 12.91
N ARG A 15 25.42 11.12 12.95
CA ARG A 15 25.40 12.32 12.08
C ARG A 15 25.46 11.97 10.59
N ASP A 16 24.90 10.83 10.24
CA ASP A 16 24.89 10.31 8.89
C ASP A 16 23.43 10.06 8.49
N LEU A 17 22.87 10.96 7.69
CA LEU A 17 21.53 10.79 7.14
C LEU A 17 21.55 9.90 5.89
N LEU A 18 22.60 10.01 5.07
CA LEU A 18 22.66 9.40 3.75
C LEU A 18 22.69 7.87 3.84
N SER A 19 23.40 7.33 4.83
CA SER A 19 23.46 5.87 5.06
C SER A 19 22.15 5.27 5.59
N TYR A 20 21.20 6.09 6.05
CA TYR A 20 19.91 5.64 6.58
C TYR A 20 18.73 6.00 5.66
N LEU A 21 19.01 6.55 4.46
CA LEU A 21 17.96 6.79 3.48
C LEU A 21 17.38 5.44 2.99
N PRO A 22 16.05 5.28 2.98
CA PRO A 22 15.42 4.05 2.48
C PRO A 22 15.78 3.71 1.03
N PHE A 23 15.94 4.73 0.19
CA PHE A 23 16.36 4.62 -1.21
C PHE A 23 16.95 5.95 -1.70
N LYS A 24 17.64 5.91 -2.86
CA LYS A 24 18.45 7.01 -3.43
C LYS A 24 17.75 8.37 -3.46
N ASP A 25 16.49 8.43 -3.89
CA ASP A 25 15.75 9.68 -4.11
C ASP A 25 14.76 10.03 -2.97
N TRP A 26 14.91 9.40 -1.80
CA TRP A 26 13.93 9.57 -0.70
C TRP A 26 13.83 11.02 -0.21
N LEU A 27 14.92 11.79 -0.19
CA LEU A 27 14.88 13.21 0.19
C LEU A 27 14.03 14.07 -0.75
N ARG A 28 13.87 13.63 -2.01
CA ARG A 28 13.01 14.30 -3.00
C ARG A 28 11.55 13.88 -2.85
N TYR A 29 11.30 12.62 -2.49
CA TYR A 29 9.96 12.08 -2.28
C TYR A 29 9.96 11.19 -1.02
N PRO A 30 9.77 11.78 0.17
CA PRO A 30 9.99 11.10 1.45
C PRO A 30 8.81 10.22 1.85
N ILE A 31 8.40 9.33 0.94
CA ILE A 31 7.39 8.30 1.20
C ILE A 31 7.92 7.31 2.23
N THR A 32 7.04 6.88 3.11
CA THR A 32 7.36 5.96 4.21
C THR A 32 6.40 4.78 4.21
N ALA A 33 6.86 3.64 4.73
CA ALA A 33 6.14 2.38 4.64
C ALA A 33 5.72 1.87 6.03
N VAL A 34 4.43 1.64 6.25
CA VAL A 34 3.92 1.00 7.45
C VAL A 34 3.33 -0.35 7.07
N PHE A 35 4.07 -1.41 7.34
CA PHE A 35 3.59 -2.77 7.11
C PHE A 35 2.53 -3.14 8.15
N THR A 36 1.43 -3.75 7.72
CA THR A 36 0.38 -4.30 8.59
C THR A 36 0.62 -5.77 8.91
N CYS A 37 1.38 -6.47 8.06
CA CYS A 37 1.53 -7.92 8.15
C CYS A 37 2.88 -8.42 7.62
N ARG A 38 3.19 -9.66 7.96
CA ARG A 38 4.23 -10.48 7.32
C ARG A 38 3.57 -11.68 6.65
N GLY A 39 3.59 -11.69 5.32
CA GLY A 39 2.80 -12.59 4.47
C GLY A 39 1.45 -11.97 4.10
N CYS A 40 0.69 -12.66 3.26
CA CYS A 40 -0.62 -12.24 2.78
C CYS A 40 -1.61 -13.41 2.82
N THR A 41 -2.91 -13.15 2.93
CA THR A 41 -3.97 -14.17 2.86
C THR A 41 -4.19 -14.68 1.44
N GLU A 42 -3.87 -13.87 0.43
CA GLU A 42 -4.03 -14.18 -0.98
C GLU A 42 -2.93 -15.12 -1.49
N SER A 43 -3.27 -15.96 -2.47
CA SER A 43 -2.36 -16.90 -3.11
C SER A 43 -1.97 -16.49 -4.53
N CYS A 44 -1.73 -15.18 -4.76
CA CYS A 44 -1.39 -14.68 -6.09
C CYS A 44 -0.11 -15.32 -6.63
N VAL A 45 -0.16 -15.79 -7.89
CA VAL A 45 0.87 -16.68 -8.48
C VAL A 45 2.22 -15.98 -8.65
N ILE A 46 2.23 -14.67 -8.92
CA ILE A 46 3.43 -13.88 -9.15
C ILE A 46 3.99 -13.21 -7.89
N CYS A 47 3.24 -13.25 -6.78
CA CYS A 47 3.58 -12.47 -5.59
C CYS A 47 4.42 -13.28 -4.59
N GLY A 48 5.66 -12.86 -4.37
CA GLY A 48 6.52 -13.42 -3.32
C GLY A 48 6.00 -13.22 -1.90
N GLY A 49 5.04 -12.31 -1.71
CA GLY A 49 4.31 -12.07 -0.46
C GLY A 49 3.12 -13.01 -0.22
N SER A 50 2.73 -13.81 -1.22
CA SER A 50 1.50 -14.63 -1.18
C SER A 50 1.55 -15.74 -0.13
N ALA A 51 0.38 -16.20 0.31
CA ALA A 51 0.23 -17.37 1.16
C ALA A 51 0.86 -18.62 0.54
N ALA A 52 0.78 -18.78 -0.78
CA ALA A 52 1.42 -19.88 -1.50
C ALA A 52 2.96 -19.81 -1.38
N ALA A 53 3.57 -18.65 -1.65
CA ALA A 53 5.01 -18.47 -1.53
C ALA A 53 5.50 -18.65 -0.08
N PHE A 54 4.76 -18.12 0.89
CA PHE A 54 5.10 -18.24 2.31
C PHE A 54 5.04 -19.69 2.82
N ARG A 55 4.05 -20.47 2.36
CA ARG A 55 3.97 -21.90 2.67
C ARG A 55 5.06 -22.70 1.98
N GLY A 56 5.29 -22.46 0.70
CA GLY A 56 6.21 -23.25 -0.12
C GLY A 56 7.68 -22.99 0.16
N TYR A 57 8.08 -21.73 0.36
CA TYR A 57 9.49 -21.33 0.44
C TYR A 57 9.92 -20.90 1.84
N LEU A 58 9.01 -20.40 2.67
CA LEU A 58 9.34 -19.85 4.00
C LEU A 58 8.82 -20.72 5.16
N ASN A 59 8.23 -21.88 4.87
CA ASN A 59 7.60 -22.80 5.83
C ASN A 59 6.65 -22.09 6.82
N ARG A 60 5.97 -21.04 6.37
CA ARG A 60 5.10 -20.21 7.20
C ARG A 60 3.65 -20.38 6.75
N LYS A 61 2.86 -21.06 7.59
CA LYS A 61 1.48 -21.46 7.26
C LYS A 61 0.43 -20.38 7.49
N LYS A 62 0.76 -19.35 8.28
CA LYS A 62 -0.18 -18.29 8.67
C LYS A 62 0.47 -16.92 8.51
N VAL A 63 -0.33 -15.97 8.03
CA VAL A 63 0.00 -14.54 8.06
C VAL A 63 0.14 -14.11 9.50
N VAL A 64 1.06 -13.20 9.77
CA VAL A 64 1.11 -12.53 11.07
C VAL A 64 0.80 -11.06 10.87
N PHE A 65 -0.34 -10.67 11.42
CA PHE A 65 -0.79 -9.29 11.47
C PHE A 65 -0.19 -8.58 12.67
N ARG A 66 0.11 -7.31 12.50
CA ARG A 66 0.54 -6.44 13.59
C ARG A 66 -0.68 -5.94 14.36
N PRO A 67 -0.58 -5.73 15.68
CA PRO A 67 -1.62 -5.04 16.43
C PRO A 67 -1.86 -3.64 15.86
N LEU A 68 -3.14 -3.23 15.76
CA LEU A 68 -3.53 -1.92 15.24
C LEU A 68 -2.86 -0.75 15.98
N GLN A 69 -2.62 -0.89 17.29
CA GLN A 69 -1.93 0.13 18.09
C GLN A 69 -0.47 0.30 17.66
N SER A 70 0.16 -0.78 17.18
CA SER A 70 1.53 -0.71 16.65
C SER A 70 1.57 -0.05 15.28
N VAL A 71 0.57 -0.28 14.43
CA VAL A 71 0.44 0.39 13.12
C VAL A 71 0.22 1.88 13.32
N ALA A 72 -0.78 2.27 14.12
CA ALA A 72 -1.06 3.67 14.42
C ALA A 72 0.13 4.40 15.09
N ARG A 73 0.89 3.70 15.94
CA ARG A 73 2.10 4.25 16.54
C ARG A 73 3.16 4.58 15.50
N ASP A 74 3.42 3.70 14.54
CA ASP A 74 4.40 3.95 13.49
C ASP A 74 4.00 5.16 12.65
N VAL A 75 2.71 5.25 12.27
CA VAL A 75 2.19 6.43 11.56
C VAL A 75 2.44 7.71 12.37
N LYS A 76 2.18 7.70 13.69
CA LYS A 76 2.43 8.87 14.55
C LYS A 76 3.92 9.17 14.74
N GLN A 77 4.80 8.18 14.63
CA GLN A 77 6.24 8.40 14.66
C GLN A 77 6.73 9.06 13.38
N ILE A 78 6.20 8.64 12.23
CA ILE A 78 6.52 9.21 10.92
C ILE A 78 6.13 10.68 10.85
N GLU A 79 4.93 11.03 11.28
CA GLU A 79 4.41 12.41 11.28
C GLU A 79 5.32 13.40 12.03
N ARG A 80 6.13 12.93 12.98
CA ARG A 80 7.07 13.79 13.73
C ARG A 80 8.28 14.23 12.93
N PHE A 81 8.67 13.50 11.89
CA PHE A 81 9.89 13.78 11.13
C PHE A 81 9.68 13.91 9.62
N SER A 82 8.53 13.50 9.08
CA SER A 82 8.20 13.60 7.66
C SER A 82 6.76 14.06 7.46
N ASN A 83 6.59 15.04 6.57
CA ASN A 83 5.28 15.44 6.02
C ASN A 83 4.96 14.67 4.72
N GLY A 84 5.83 13.76 4.29
CA GLY A 84 5.65 12.97 3.08
C GLY A 84 4.54 11.91 3.20
N PRO A 85 4.21 11.22 2.10
CA PRO A 85 3.17 10.20 2.10
C PRO A 85 3.52 8.99 2.99
N ILE A 86 2.50 8.39 3.58
CA ILE A 86 2.59 7.18 4.38
C ILE A 86 1.82 6.07 3.65
N PHE A 87 2.55 5.08 3.15
CA PHE A 87 1.97 3.89 2.55
C PHE A 87 1.77 2.82 3.61
N ILE A 88 0.52 2.54 3.95
CA ILE A 88 0.15 1.37 4.76
C ILE A 88 0.08 0.16 3.85
N LEU A 89 1.12 -0.67 3.92
CA LEU A 89 1.34 -1.85 3.08
C LEU A 89 0.69 -3.09 3.70
N GLY A 90 -0.04 -3.83 2.86
CA GLY A 90 -0.92 -4.91 3.24
C GLY A 90 -2.32 -4.38 3.56
N ASP A 91 -3.30 -4.84 2.80
CA ASP A 91 -4.71 -4.48 2.98
C ASP A 91 -5.17 -4.67 4.42
N ILE A 92 -5.62 -3.58 5.04
CA ILE A 92 -5.99 -3.48 6.45
C ILE A 92 -7.22 -4.33 6.79
N ARG A 93 -7.96 -4.81 5.78
CA ARG A 93 -9.12 -5.68 5.94
C ARG A 93 -8.76 -7.16 6.06
N GLN A 94 -7.53 -7.56 5.72
CA GLN A 94 -7.09 -8.96 5.84
C GLN A 94 -7.26 -9.59 7.24
N PRO A 95 -7.03 -8.88 8.36
CA PRO A 95 -7.32 -9.42 9.69
C PRO A 95 -8.82 -9.49 10.02
N GLY A 96 -9.67 -8.79 9.25
CA GLY A 96 -11.11 -8.62 9.48
C GLY A 96 -11.53 -7.15 9.47
N GLU A 97 -12.81 -6.89 9.19
CA GLU A 97 -13.37 -5.53 9.12
C GLU A 97 -13.22 -4.77 10.46
N ASP A 98 -13.45 -5.42 11.60
CA ASP A 98 -13.29 -4.79 12.93
C ASP A 98 -11.89 -4.19 13.12
N TYR A 99 -10.85 -4.90 12.65
CA TYR A 99 -9.49 -4.39 12.69
C TYR A 99 -9.34 -3.13 11.83
N ALA A 100 -9.89 -3.16 10.62
CA ALA A 100 -9.78 -2.07 9.66
C ALA A 100 -10.48 -0.80 10.19
N TYR A 101 -11.73 -0.91 10.63
CA TYR A 101 -12.50 0.22 11.16
C TYR A 101 -11.87 0.78 12.45
N GLU A 102 -11.40 -0.07 13.36
CA GLU A 102 -10.74 0.39 14.58
C GLU A 102 -9.40 1.08 14.30
N LEU A 103 -8.63 0.59 13.32
CA LEU A 103 -7.42 1.28 12.86
C LEU A 103 -7.77 2.65 12.27
N LEU A 104 -8.76 2.74 11.38
CA LEU A 104 -9.21 4.00 10.79
C LEU A 104 -9.65 5.00 11.87
N ARG A 105 -10.43 4.55 12.87
CA ARG A 105 -10.82 5.36 14.03
C ARG A 105 -9.62 5.90 14.81
N LEU A 106 -8.58 5.09 15.01
CA LEU A 106 -7.35 5.55 15.65
C LEU A 106 -6.59 6.57 14.81
N LEU A 107 -6.53 6.39 13.49
CA LEU A 107 -5.89 7.34 12.58
C LEU A 107 -6.62 8.69 12.58
N GLU A 108 -7.95 8.66 12.53
CA GLU A 108 -8.81 9.84 12.63
C GLU A 108 -8.56 10.60 13.94
N LYS A 109 -8.58 9.90 15.07
CA LYS A 109 -8.30 10.48 16.38
C LYS A 109 -6.91 11.13 16.46
N ASN A 110 -5.93 10.59 15.74
CA ASN A 110 -4.56 11.13 15.74
C ASN A 110 -4.43 12.41 14.89
N GLY A 111 -5.41 12.74 14.03
CA GLY A 111 -5.45 13.98 13.26
C GLY A 111 -4.25 14.18 12.33
N ILE A 112 -3.75 13.09 11.74
CA ILE A 112 -2.50 13.08 10.97
C ILE A 112 -2.75 13.73 9.60
N LYS A 113 -1.89 14.69 9.22
CA LYS A 113 -2.05 15.50 8.01
C LYS A 113 -1.36 14.90 6.77
N ASN A 114 -0.51 13.91 6.95
CA ASN A 114 0.18 13.22 5.86
C ASN A 114 -0.81 12.67 4.83
N GLN A 115 -0.37 12.61 3.57
CA GLN A 115 -1.07 11.82 2.57
C GLN A 115 -0.96 10.33 2.94
N PHE A 116 -2.05 9.58 2.83
CA PHE A 116 -2.06 8.14 3.05
C PHE A 116 -2.15 7.40 1.72
N ILE A 117 -1.45 6.28 1.60
CA ILE A 117 -1.66 5.31 0.51
C ILE A 117 -2.12 4.02 1.18
N LEU A 118 -3.24 3.47 0.73
CA LEU A 118 -3.85 2.25 1.26
C LEU A 118 -3.94 1.20 0.16
N GLU A 119 -3.44 0.01 0.45
CA GLU A 119 -3.54 -1.13 -0.46
C GLU A 119 -4.90 -1.83 -0.32
N LEU A 120 -5.53 -2.13 -1.44
CA LEU A 120 -6.69 -3.01 -1.54
C LEU A 120 -6.33 -4.27 -2.32
N LEU A 121 -6.57 -5.44 -1.74
CA LEU A 121 -6.36 -6.72 -2.42
C LEU A 121 -7.60 -7.21 -3.17
N SER A 122 -8.76 -6.63 -2.87
CA SER A 122 -10.07 -6.89 -3.46
C SER A 122 -10.92 -5.60 -3.48
N PRO A 123 -12.00 -5.55 -4.27
CA PRO A 123 -12.95 -4.44 -4.26
C PRO A 123 -13.41 -4.06 -2.84
N ALA A 124 -13.67 -2.78 -2.64
CA ALA A 124 -14.11 -2.21 -1.37
C ALA A 124 -15.55 -1.69 -1.47
N THR A 125 -16.25 -1.71 -0.33
CA THR A 125 -17.58 -1.12 -0.22
C THR A 125 -17.48 0.40 -0.13
N LYS A 126 -18.55 1.07 -0.57
CA LYS A 126 -18.68 2.53 -0.44
C LYS A 126 -18.53 3.01 1.01
N ASP A 127 -19.09 2.28 1.97
CA ASP A 127 -19.02 2.63 3.39
C ASP A 127 -17.59 2.59 3.92
N PHE A 128 -16.82 1.57 3.54
CA PHE A 128 -15.40 1.49 3.88
C PHE A 128 -14.64 2.69 3.30
N LEU A 129 -14.86 3.01 2.02
CA LEU A 129 -14.21 4.14 1.35
C LEU A 129 -14.59 5.49 1.98
N ASN A 130 -15.85 5.66 2.39
CA ASN A 130 -16.30 6.84 3.15
C ASN A 130 -15.62 6.93 4.52
N GLN A 131 -15.43 5.80 5.21
CA GLN A 131 -14.71 5.79 6.48
C GLN A 131 -13.23 6.15 6.27
N VAL A 132 -12.58 5.58 5.25
CA VAL A 132 -11.21 5.95 4.88
C VAL A 132 -11.12 7.47 4.61
N SER A 133 -12.09 8.03 3.90
CA SER A 133 -12.18 9.46 3.58
C SER A 133 -12.19 10.35 4.81
N ARG A 134 -12.98 9.96 5.81
CA ARG A 134 -13.08 10.68 7.07
C ARG A 134 -11.79 10.57 7.89
N SER A 135 -11.22 9.38 7.95
CA SER A 135 -10.06 9.10 8.82
C SER A 135 -8.73 9.56 8.23
N CYS A 136 -8.63 9.65 6.90
CA CYS A 136 -7.41 9.95 6.15
C CYS A 136 -7.72 10.97 5.04
N PRO A 137 -7.89 12.27 5.35
CA PRO A 137 -8.46 13.27 4.41
C PRO A 137 -7.64 13.55 3.14
N ASN A 138 -6.46 12.95 3.00
CA ASN A 138 -5.63 12.98 1.79
C ASN A 138 -5.20 11.56 1.45
N PHE A 139 -6.11 10.65 1.11
CA PHE A 139 -5.71 9.28 0.79
C PHE A 139 -5.54 9.02 -0.71
N CYS A 140 -4.83 7.96 -1.04
CA CYS A 140 -4.77 7.33 -2.34
C CYS A 140 -5.04 5.84 -2.14
N LEU A 141 -5.76 5.24 -3.08
CA LEU A 141 -5.93 3.79 -3.08
C LEU A 141 -4.98 3.19 -4.09
N GLU A 142 -4.29 2.14 -3.67
CA GLU A 142 -3.55 1.27 -4.54
C GLU A 142 -4.31 -0.06 -4.67
N ILE A 143 -4.70 -0.43 -5.89
CA ILE A 143 -5.26 -1.74 -6.19
C ILE A 143 -4.57 -2.32 -7.42
N SER A 144 -4.11 -3.55 -7.30
CA SER A 144 -3.44 -4.29 -8.39
C SER A 144 -4.37 -5.39 -8.91
N PRO A 145 -5.10 -5.16 -10.02
CA PRO A 145 -5.95 -6.17 -10.63
C PRO A 145 -5.18 -7.22 -11.41
N GLU A 146 -3.88 -7.03 -11.63
CA GLU A 146 -2.98 -7.86 -12.45
C GLU A 146 -3.35 -7.92 -13.95
N SER A 147 -4.64 -7.95 -14.30
CA SER A 147 -5.17 -7.86 -15.66
C SER A 147 -6.56 -7.23 -15.67
N HIS A 148 -6.93 -6.63 -16.80
CA HIS A 148 -8.30 -6.19 -17.09
C HIS A 148 -9.20 -7.37 -17.54
N ASP A 149 -8.59 -8.44 -18.04
CA ASP A 149 -9.27 -9.69 -18.40
C ASP A 149 -9.57 -10.51 -17.12
N PRO A 150 -10.85 -10.79 -16.81
CA PRO A 150 -11.23 -11.54 -15.61
C PRO A 150 -10.64 -12.94 -15.53
N GLU A 151 -10.43 -13.65 -16.65
CA GLU A 151 -9.87 -15.00 -16.66
C GLU A 151 -8.38 -14.97 -16.33
N ILE A 152 -7.65 -14.01 -16.89
CA ILE A 152 -6.22 -13.80 -16.55
C ILE A 152 -6.08 -13.34 -15.09
N ARG A 153 -6.94 -12.42 -14.64
CA ARG A 153 -6.97 -11.94 -13.26
C ARG A 153 -7.19 -13.09 -12.28
N LYS A 154 -8.15 -13.97 -12.58
CA LYS A 154 -8.44 -15.17 -11.80
C LYS A 154 -7.25 -16.12 -11.78
N ALA A 155 -6.60 -16.36 -12.92
CA ALA A 155 -5.39 -17.17 -13.00
C ALA A 155 -4.22 -16.57 -12.20
N ALA A 156 -4.13 -15.24 -12.11
CA ALA A 156 -3.16 -14.54 -11.27
C ALA A 156 -3.47 -14.63 -9.77
N GLY A 157 -4.65 -15.12 -9.37
CA GLY A 157 -5.09 -15.28 -7.99
C GLY A 157 -5.85 -14.07 -7.43
N ARG A 158 -6.56 -13.33 -8.29
CA ARG A 158 -7.48 -12.25 -7.92
C ARG A 158 -8.89 -12.64 -8.34
N HIS A 159 -9.84 -12.64 -7.40
CA HIS A 159 -11.17 -13.22 -7.64
C HIS A 159 -12.27 -12.17 -7.52
N TYR A 160 -12.37 -11.29 -8.52
CA TYR A 160 -13.43 -10.29 -8.60
C TYR A 160 -13.70 -9.84 -10.05
N SER A 161 -14.91 -9.37 -10.30
CA SER A 161 -15.34 -8.95 -11.63
C SER A 161 -14.87 -7.54 -12.00
N ASN A 162 -15.03 -7.17 -13.27
CA ASN A 162 -14.75 -5.80 -13.72
C ASN A 162 -15.74 -4.81 -13.11
N GLU A 163 -17.01 -5.19 -13.00
CA GLU A 163 -18.07 -4.35 -12.43
C GLU A 163 -17.81 -4.04 -10.96
N ASP A 164 -17.31 -5.01 -10.18
CA ASP A 164 -16.92 -4.77 -8.80
C ASP A 164 -15.73 -3.83 -8.68
N LEU A 165 -14.72 -4.02 -9.54
CA LEU A 165 -13.57 -3.12 -9.61
C LEU A 165 -14.03 -1.71 -9.98
N GLU A 166 -14.72 -1.53 -11.10
CA GLU A 166 -15.22 -0.25 -11.62
C GLU A 166 -16.11 0.46 -10.59
N ARG A 167 -16.97 -0.28 -9.87
CA ARG A 167 -17.76 0.28 -8.78
C ARG A 167 -16.88 0.83 -7.66
N THR A 168 -15.87 0.08 -7.21
CA THR A 168 -14.90 0.58 -6.22
C THR A 168 -14.15 1.81 -6.74
N LEU A 169 -13.76 1.84 -8.02
CA LEU A 169 -13.10 3.00 -8.62
C LEU A 169 -14.02 4.23 -8.61
N GLY A 170 -15.28 4.04 -9.04
CA GLY A 170 -16.29 5.11 -9.05
C GLY A 170 -16.62 5.63 -7.66
N ASP A 171 -16.80 4.75 -6.67
CA ASP A 171 -17.04 5.14 -5.28
C ASP A 171 -15.83 5.88 -4.68
N ALA A 172 -14.60 5.46 -5.00
CA ALA A 172 -13.38 6.15 -4.56
C ALA A 172 -13.23 7.54 -5.17
N LEU A 173 -13.51 7.70 -6.47
CA LEU A 173 -13.52 9.00 -7.14
C LEU A 173 -14.58 9.93 -6.53
N ASN A 174 -15.79 9.41 -6.30
CA ASN A 174 -16.88 10.17 -5.66
C ASN A 174 -16.57 10.58 -4.22
N ALA A 175 -15.75 9.80 -3.50
CA ALA A 175 -15.30 10.15 -2.18
C ALA A 175 -14.22 11.26 -2.20
N GLY A 176 -13.61 11.55 -3.37
CA GLY A 176 -12.69 12.67 -3.59
C GLY A 176 -11.21 12.31 -3.78
N TYR A 177 -10.89 11.14 -4.37
CA TYR A 177 -9.54 10.55 -4.24
C TYR A 177 -8.84 10.13 -5.52
N LEU A 178 -7.51 10.10 -5.41
CA LEU A 178 -6.58 9.63 -6.44
C LEU A 178 -6.40 8.11 -6.35
N LEU A 179 -6.55 7.45 -7.50
CA LEU A 179 -6.40 6.00 -7.61
C LEU A 179 -5.11 5.67 -8.37
N ILE A 180 -4.24 4.86 -7.75
CA ILE A 180 -3.00 4.38 -8.34
C ILE A 180 -3.20 2.92 -8.70
N LEU A 181 -3.13 2.59 -9.99
CA LEU A 181 -3.12 1.23 -10.49
C LEU A 181 -1.69 0.88 -10.89
N PRO A 182 -0.92 0.14 -10.09
CA PRO A 182 0.39 -0.33 -10.54
C PRO A 182 0.16 -1.42 -11.58
N SER A 183 0.47 -1.14 -12.85
CA SER A 183 0.54 -2.18 -13.87
C SER A 183 1.79 -3.00 -13.60
N GLN A 184 1.65 -4.18 -13.00
CA GLN A 184 2.70 -5.19 -13.13
C GLN A 184 2.63 -5.69 -14.57
N TYR A 185 3.55 -5.22 -15.42
CA TYR A 185 3.69 -5.67 -16.79
C TYR A 185 3.77 -7.20 -16.81
N THR A 186 2.71 -7.86 -17.28
CA THR A 186 2.75 -9.28 -17.60
C THR A 186 3.66 -9.43 -18.82
N ALA A 187 4.69 -10.26 -18.69
CA ALA A 187 5.68 -10.52 -19.73
C ALA A 187 5.02 -11.23 -20.93
N GLY A 188 4.48 -10.44 -21.86
CA GLY A 188 3.80 -10.93 -23.08
C GLY A 188 4.14 -10.16 -24.35
N GLU A 189 4.51 -8.88 -24.27
CA GLU A 189 4.85 -8.08 -25.46
C GLU A 189 6.36 -8.01 -25.67
N ARG A 190 6.94 -9.10 -26.18
CA ARG A 190 8.27 -9.07 -26.81
C ARG A 190 8.12 -8.58 -28.25
N ASN A 191 8.30 -7.28 -28.46
CA ASN A 191 9.01 -6.69 -29.61
C ASN A 191 8.89 -5.16 -29.61
N SER A 192 9.77 -4.49 -28.87
CA SER A 192 10.44 -3.30 -29.38
C SER A 192 11.64 -2.99 -28.49
N GLU A 193 12.82 -3.13 -29.05
CA GLU A 193 14.07 -2.64 -28.46
C GLU A 193 13.98 -1.14 -28.27
N HIS A 194 13.65 -0.64 -27.07
CA HIS A 194 13.86 0.76 -26.73
C HIS A 194 14.71 0.84 -25.46
N HIS A 195 15.95 1.30 -25.68
CA HIS A 195 16.92 1.69 -24.67
C HIS A 195 16.28 2.36 -23.46
N TYR A 196 16.58 1.83 -22.28
CA TYR A 196 16.32 2.46 -20.99
C TYR A 196 17.24 3.67 -20.80
N GLN A 197 17.00 4.73 -21.57
CA GLN A 197 17.49 6.06 -21.26
C GLN A 197 16.47 6.71 -20.33
N GLY A 198 16.91 7.05 -19.12
CA GLY A 198 16.11 7.78 -18.16
C GLY A 198 15.47 9.02 -18.79
N ARG A 199 14.17 8.93 -19.07
CA ARG A 199 13.34 10.08 -19.42
C ARG A 199 12.50 10.45 -18.21
N ARG A 200 12.73 11.69 -17.77
CA ARG A 200 11.81 12.52 -16.99
C ARG A 200 10.39 12.34 -17.57
N ASN A 201 9.38 12.12 -16.73
CA ASN A 201 7.95 12.04 -17.05
C ASN A 201 7.41 10.68 -17.55
N GLN A 202 7.47 9.63 -16.74
CA GLN A 202 6.34 8.68 -16.73
C GLN A 202 5.32 9.21 -15.71
N PRO A 203 4.10 9.59 -16.13
CA PRO A 203 3.08 9.99 -15.19
C PRO A 203 2.62 8.73 -14.43
N MET A 204 2.65 8.77 -13.10
CA MET A 204 1.57 8.09 -12.37
C MET A 204 0.27 8.59 -13.00
N VAL A 205 -0.63 7.70 -13.40
CA VAL A 205 -1.88 8.13 -14.01
C VAL A 205 -2.69 8.82 -12.90
N PHE A 206 -2.58 10.15 -12.86
CA PHE A 206 -3.34 10.99 -11.96
C PHE A 206 -4.73 11.19 -12.58
N LEU A 207 -5.69 10.37 -12.21
CA LEU A 207 -7.09 10.67 -12.48
C LEU A 207 -7.54 11.72 -11.44
N LYS A 208 -7.89 12.91 -11.94
CA LYS A 208 -8.46 14.01 -11.17
C LYS A 208 -9.93 13.77 -10.91
#